data_AF-A0A1I9KCH3-F1
#
_entry.id   AF-A0A1I9KCH3-F1
#
_cell.length_a   1.000
_cell.length_b   1.000
_cell.length_c   1.000
_cell.angle_alpha   90.00
_cell.angle_beta   90.00
_cell.angle_gamma   90.00
#
_symmetry.space_group_name_H-M   'P 1'
#
loop_
_entity.id
_entity.type
_entity.pdbx_description
1 polymer ?
#
loop_
_entity_poly.entity_id
_entity_poly.type
_entity_poly.pdbx_seq_one_letter_code
_entity_poly.pdbx_strand_id
1 'polypeptide(L)'
;LLTLVHAAPKPEPCELDEEGIQCICNFSDPQPNWSSAFLCAGAVNVEFYGGGRSLEHFLKRVDTEANPEQYADVVKSLPWQQLKVADARVPAAMLFGVLRMLGYSGLKKLTLENFEVTGTTIPPLLEAPGPDLNTLSLSNVSWATGDAWLAELQQWLKPGLKVLRIAHAHSLNFSCQQIQVFPALATLDLSDNSELGERGLISALCPNKFPA
;
A
#
# COMPACT_ATOMS: atom_id res chain seq x y z
N LEU A 1 -18.35 -49.14 -12.27
CA LEU A 1 -18.38 -47.78 -12.86
C LEU A 1 -17.70 -46.85 -11.87
N LEU A 2 -16.56 -46.25 -12.24
CA LEU A 2 -15.89 -45.20 -11.47
C LEU A 2 -16.30 -43.86 -12.09
N THR A 3 -17.06 -43.06 -11.35
CA THR A 3 -17.42 -41.70 -11.75
C THR A 3 -16.23 -40.76 -11.55
N LEU A 4 -15.59 -40.35 -12.65
CA LEU A 4 -14.68 -39.21 -12.70
C LEU A 4 -15.49 -37.94 -12.40
N VAL A 5 -15.47 -37.50 -11.15
CA VAL A 5 -15.92 -36.17 -10.77
C VAL A 5 -14.91 -35.19 -11.36
N HIS A 6 -15.26 -34.57 -12.49
CA HIS A 6 -14.51 -33.42 -12.99
C HIS A 6 -14.73 -32.28 -11.98
N ALA A 7 -13.72 -32.02 -11.16
CA ALA A 7 -13.67 -30.77 -10.41
C ALA A 7 -13.71 -29.63 -11.42
N ALA A 8 -14.64 -28.69 -11.26
CA ALA A 8 -14.63 -27.47 -12.04
C ALA A 8 -13.25 -26.80 -11.88
N PRO A 9 -12.66 -26.24 -12.96
CA PRO A 9 -11.39 -25.53 -12.84
C PRO A 9 -11.55 -24.44 -11.78
N LYS A 10 -10.60 -24.38 -10.85
CA LYS A 10 -10.59 -23.28 -9.89
C LYS A 10 -10.47 -21.97 -10.69
N PRO A 11 -11.25 -20.94 -10.35
CA PRO A 11 -11.08 -19.64 -10.98
C PRO A 11 -9.63 -19.18 -10.77
N GLU A 12 -9.03 -18.61 -11.82
CA GLU A 12 -7.71 -17.98 -11.69
C GLU A 12 -7.81 -16.83 -10.69
N PRO A 13 -6.78 -16.58 -9.87
CA PRO A 13 -6.87 -15.55 -8.84
C PRO A 13 -7.12 -14.15 -9.39
N CYS A 14 -6.67 -13.86 -10.61
CA CYS A 14 -6.78 -12.54 -11.22
C CYS A 14 -7.70 -12.55 -12.44
N GLU A 15 -8.57 -11.54 -12.49
CA GLU A 15 -9.49 -11.28 -13.59
C GLU A 15 -9.23 -9.87 -14.12
N LEU A 16 -9.07 -9.76 -15.44
CA LEU A 16 -8.99 -8.50 -16.16
C LEU A 16 -10.35 -8.27 -16.83
N ASP A 17 -10.91 -7.07 -16.67
CA ASP A 17 -12.15 -6.70 -17.34
C ASP A 17 -12.01 -6.70 -18.88
N GLU A 18 -13.15 -6.69 -19.58
CA GLU A 18 -13.17 -6.78 -21.05
C GLU A 18 -12.48 -5.59 -21.73
N GLU A 19 -12.47 -4.42 -21.07
CA GLU A 19 -11.84 -3.19 -21.56
C GLU A 19 -10.33 -3.14 -21.27
N GLY A 20 -9.81 -4.05 -20.45
CA GLY A 20 -8.42 -4.07 -20.00
C GLY A 20 -8.05 -2.93 -19.06
N ILE A 21 -9.03 -2.29 -18.42
CA ILE A 21 -8.86 -1.12 -17.55
C ILE A 21 -8.71 -1.54 -16.09
N GLN A 22 -9.55 -2.46 -15.60
CA GLN A 22 -9.56 -2.91 -14.22
C GLN A 22 -9.12 -4.37 -14.11
N CYS A 23 -8.14 -4.62 -13.25
CA CYS A 23 -7.69 -5.96 -12.90
C CYS A 23 -7.86 -6.19 -11.41
N ILE A 24 -8.56 -7.27 -11.04
CA ILE A 24 -8.83 -7.63 -9.65
C ILE A 24 -8.23 -9.00 -9.38
N CYS A 25 -7.42 -9.08 -8.34
CA CYS A 25 -6.73 -10.29 -7.93
C CYS A 25 -7.09 -10.67 -6.51
N ASN A 26 -7.63 -11.87 -6.34
CA ASN A 26 -7.93 -12.47 -5.06
C ASN A 26 -6.96 -13.60 -4.72
N PHE A 27 -5.97 -13.29 -3.89
CA PHE A 27 -4.97 -14.23 -3.39
C PHE A 27 -5.34 -14.84 -2.03
N SER A 28 -6.64 -14.95 -1.71
CA SER A 28 -7.12 -15.51 -0.43
C SER A 28 -6.98 -17.04 -0.32
N ASP A 29 -6.73 -17.75 -1.42
CA ASP A 29 -6.47 -19.20 -1.42
C ASP A 29 -5.18 -19.55 -0.66
N PRO A 30 -5.09 -20.61 0.16
CA PRO A 30 -3.90 -20.89 0.98
C PRO A 30 -2.57 -20.92 0.20
N GLN A 31 -2.59 -21.39 -1.04
CA GLN A 31 -1.48 -21.34 -1.98
C GLN A 31 -1.99 -20.80 -3.31
N PRO A 32 -2.13 -19.47 -3.46
CA PRO A 32 -2.73 -18.88 -4.63
C PRO A 32 -1.70 -18.87 -5.77
N ASN A 33 -2.18 -18.89 -7.00
CA ASN A 33 -1.32 -18.75 -8.17
C ASN A 33 -0.88 -17.28 -8.35
N TRP A 34 0.20 -16.86 -7.70
CA TRP A 34 0.74 -15.50 -7.79
C TRP A 34 1.10 -15.06 -9.22
N SER A 35 1.40 -16.01 -10.11
CA SER A 35 1.74 -15.69 -11.51
C SER A 35 0.56 -15.12 -12.30
N SER A 36 -0.68 -15.34 -11.85
CA SER A 36 -1.86 -14.70 -12.44
C SER A 36 -1.82 -13.16 -12.37
N ALA A 37 -1.03 -12.58 -11.45
CA ALA A 37 -0.80 -11.14 -11.38
C ALA A 37 -0.25 -10.54 -12.68
N PHE A 38 0.43 -11.34 -13.52
CA PHE A 38 0.93 -10.88 -14.81
C PHE A 38 -0.20 -10.47 -15.78
N LEU A 39 -1.42 -10.97 -15.59
CA LEU A 39 -2.59 -10.51 -16.36
C LEU A 39 -2.88 -9.02 -16.13
N CYS A 40 -2.55 -8.49 -14.95
CA CYS A 40 -2.76 -7.08 -14.61
C CYS A 40 -1.70 -6.13 -15.19
N ALA A 41 -0.66 -6.63 -15.87
CA ALA A 41 0.43 -5.80 -16.36
C ALA A 41 -0.05 -4.69 -17.32
N GLY A 42 -1.14 -4.92 -18.06
CA GLY A 42 -1.74 -3.95 -18.98
C GLY A 42 -2.84 -3.06 -18.39
N ALA A 43 -3.25 -3.27 -17.14
CA ALA A 43 -4.39 -2.60 -16.53
C ALA A 43 -4.05 -1.20 -15.99
N VAL A 44 -5.04 -0.32 -15.92
CA VAL A 44 -4.87 1.03 -15.34
C VAL A 44 -5.17 1.03 -13.83
N ASN A 45 -6.19 0.27 -13.43
CA ASN A 45 -6.62 0.12 -12.05
C ASN A 45 -6.37 -1.33 -11.61
N VAL A 46 -5.62 -1.50 -10.53
CA VAL A 46 -5.26 -2.82 -10.02
C VAL A 46 -5.64 -2.96 -8.57
N GLU A 47 -6.29 -4.07 -8.23
CA GLU A 47 -6.72 -4.39 -6.87
C GLU A 47 -6.20 -5.76 -6.46
N PHE A 48 -5.47 -5.82 -5.35
CA PHE A 48 -4.92 -7.06 -4.79
C PHE A 48 -5.52 -7.33 -3.41
N TYR A 49 -6.14 -8.50 -3.22
CA TYR A 49 -6.71 -8.95 -1.95
C TYR A 49 -5.94 -10.14 -1.41
N GLY A 50 -5.35 -10.01 -0.22
CA GLY A 50 -4.53 -11.05 0.41
C GLY A 50 -5.29 -12.07 1.26
N GLY A 51 -6.56 -11.81 1.59
CA GLY A 51 -7.38 -12.67 2.45
C GLY A 51 -6.93 -12.74 3.91
N GLY A 52 -6.29 -11.69 4.42
CA GLY A 52 -5.80 -11.56 5.79
C GLY A 52 -4.54 -12.36 6.12
N ARG A 53 -3.91 -13.01 5.13
CA ARG A 53 -2.73 -13.86 5.37
C ARG A 53 -1.49 -13.07 5.79
N SER A 54 -0.58 -13.75 6.50
CA SER A 54 0.77 -13.24 6.75
C SER A 54 1.70 -13.47 5.57
N LEU A 55 2.32 -12.39 5.09
CA LEU A 55 3.36 -12.41 4.07
C LEU A 55 4.78 -12.58 4.64
N GLU A 56 4.95 -12.74 5.96
CA GLU A 56 6.26 -12.88 6.61
C GLU A 56 7.10 -14.04 6.04
N HIS A 57 6.44 -15.11 5.59
CA HIS A 57 7.11 -16.27 5.01
C HIS A 57 7.91 -15.94 3.73
N PHE A 58 7.57 -14.86 3.03
CA PHE A 58 8.30 -14.40 1.85
C PHE A 58 9.60 -13.67 2.16
N LEU A 59 9.82 -13.20 3.41
CA LEU A 59 11.10 -12.55 3.78
C LEU A 59 12.31 -13.48 3.66
N LYS A 60 12.10 -14.81 3.68
CA LYS A 60 13.16 -15.79 3.43
C LYS A 60 13.54 -15.91 1.95
N ARG A 61 12.74 -15.35 1.05
CA ARG A 61 12.84 -15.51 -0.40
C ARG A 61 13.04 -14.19 -1.14
N VAL A 62 12.65 -13.07 -0.54
CA VAL A 62 12.73 -11.74 -1.12
C VAL A 62 13.80 -10.95 -0.37
N ASP A 63 14.82 -10.51 -1.10
CA ASP A 63 15.76 -9.50 -0.62
C ASP A 63 15.13 -8.12 -0.81
N THR A 64 14.65 -7.53 0.28
CA THR A 64 13.99 -6.21 0.27
C THR A 64 14.95 -5.05 0.02
N GLU A 65 16.26 -5.31 0.07
CA GLU A 65 17.33 -4.33 -0.21
C GLU A 65 17.96 -4.51 -1.59
N ALA A 66 17.52 -5.53 -2.36
CA ALA A 66 18.02 -5.77 -3.70
C ALA A 66 17.88 -4.52 -4.59
N ASN A 67 18.83 -4.36 -5.53
CA ASN A 67 18.84 -3.25 -6.48
C ASN A 67 17.57 -3.34 -7.37
N PRO A 68 16.64 -2.37 -7.29
CA PRO A 68 15.38 -2.43 -8.00
C PRO A 68 15.54 -2.08 -9.49
N GLU A 69 16.71 -1.54 -9.88
CA GLU A 69 17.02 -1.14 -11.26
C GLU A 69 16.85 -2.28 -12.27
N GLN A 70 17.11 -3.54 -11.86
CA GLN A 70 16.92 -4.70 -12.73
C GLN A 70 15.48 -4.82 -13.28
N TYR A 71 14.51 -4.34 -12.51
CA TYR A 71 13.09 -4.40 -12.87
C TYR A 71 12.51 -3.03 -13.21
N ALA A 72 13.31 -1.96 -13.14
CA ALA A 72 12.83 -0.60 -13.29
C ALA A 72 12.14 -0.37 -14.64
N ASP A 73 12.67 -0.90 -15.74
CA ASP A 73 12.06 -0.70 -17.07
C ASP A 73 10.72 -1.42 -17.21
N VAL A 74 10.57 -2.59 -16.58
CA VAL A 74 9.28 -3.29 -16.51
C VAL A 74 8.29 -2.45 -15.70
N VAL A 75 8.69 -1.98 -14.51
CA VAL A 75 7.80 -1.18 -13.65
C VAL A 75 7.43 0.17 -14.27
N LYS A 76 8.35 0.83 -14.98
CA LYS A 76 8.09 2.06 -15.75
C LYS A 76 7.05 1.83 -16.85
N SER A 77 7.02 0.64 -17.44
CA SER A 77 6.12 0.32 -18.54
C SER A 77 4.67 0.02 -18.10
N LEU A 78 4.46 -0.22 -16.80
CA LEU A 78 3.12 -0.49 -16.27
C LEU A 78 2.24 0.76 -16.41
N PRO A 79 1.07 0.69 -17.05
CA PRO A 79 0.14 1.81 -17.19
C PRO A 79 -0.64 2.10 -15.90
N TRP A 80 -0.26 1.48 -14.79
CA TRP A 80 -0.94 1.56 -13.51
C TRP A 80 -1.04 3.00 -13.04
N GLN A 81 -2.27 3.47 -12.82
CA GLN A 81 -2.56 4.78 -12.25
C GLN A 81 -3.12 4.66 -10.83
N GLN A 82 -3.86 3.59 -10.56
CA GLN A 82 -4.46 3.33 -9.25
C GLN A 82 -4.14 1.91 -8.79
N LEU A 83 -3.65 1.80 -7.56
CA LEU A 83 -3.35 0.54 -6.90
C LEU A 83 -4.09 0.48 -5.57
N LYS A 84 -4.90 -0.57 -5.38
CA LYS A 84 -5.44 -0.94 -4.09
C LYS A 84 -4.81 -2.25 -3.65
N VAL A 85 -4.39 -2.32 -2.40
CA VAL A 85 -4.00 -3.58 -1.76
C VAL A 85 -4.79 -3.69 -0.47
N ALA A 86 -5.43 -4.83 -0.27
CA ALA A 86 -6.33 -5.05 0.84
C ALA A 86 -6.11 -6.41 1.52
N ASP A 87 -6.54 -6.49 2.78
CA ASP A 87 -6.64 -7.71 3.59
C ASP A 87 -5.32 -8.48 3.63
N ALA A 88 -4.30 -7.92 4.29
CA ALA A 88 -3.00 -8.59 4.41
C ALA A 88 -2.25 -8.18 5.67
N ARG A 89 -1.48 -9.13 6.23
CA ARG A 89 -0.47 -8.87 7.24
C ARG A 89 0.89 -8.83 6.57
N VAL A 90 1.49 -7.65 6.50
CA VAL A 90 2.64 -7.34 5.64
C VAL A 90 3.82 -6.85 6.48
N PRO A 91 5.02 -7.45 6.35
CA PRO A 91 6.21 -6.91 7.01
C PRO A 91 6.57 -5.52 6.49
N ALA A 92 6.96 -4.61 7.38
CA ALA A 92 7.37 -3.24 7.03
C ALA A 92 8.44 -3.23 5.92
N ALA A 93 9.48 -4.04 6.05
CA ALA A 93 10.54 -4.16 5.04
C ALA A 93 10.00 -4.51 3.64
N MET A 94 8.95 -5.34 3.56
CA MET A 94 8.32 -5.68 2.28
C MET A 94 7.48 -4.54 1.73
N LEU A 95 6.65 -3.92 2.57
CA LEU A 95 5.82 -2.78 2.17
C LEU A 95 6.69 -1.65 1.60
N PHE A 96 7.75 -1.28 2.31
CA PHE A 96 8.65 -0.21 1.89
C PHE A 96 9.54 -0.61 0.71
N GLY A 97 9.94 -1.88 0.59
CA GLY A 97 10.57 -2.42 -0.62
C GLY A 97 9.68 -2.30 -1.85
N VAL A 98 8.38 -2.59 -1.72
CA VAL A 98 7.39 -2.41 -2.80
C VAL A 98 7.18 -0.93 -3.12
N LEU A 99 7.08 -0.05 -2.13
CA LEU A 99 7.00 1.40 -2.37
C LEU A 99 8.21 1.89 -3.17
N ARG A 100 9.42 1.49 -2.78
CA ARG A 100 10.66 1.81 -3.51
C ARG A 100 10.62 1.32 -4.96
N MET A 101 10.15 0.11 -5.21
CA MET A 101 9.94 -0.41 -6.57
C MET A 101 8.92 0.43 -7.35
N LEU A 102 7.78 0.77 -6.74
CA LEU A 102 6.75 1.60 -7.36
C LEU A 102 7.21 3.04 -7.60
N GLY A 103 8.32 3.47 -7.00
CA GLY A 103 8.99 4.74 -7.29
C GLY A 103 9.38 4.94 -8.76
N TYR A 104 9.55 3.84 -9.51
CA TYR A 104 9.81 3.87 -10.95
C TYR A 104 8.53 3.92 -11.80
N SER A 105 7.36 3.69 -11.21
CA SER A 105 6.09 3.62 -11.93
C SER A 105 5.44 5.00 -12.12
N GLY A 106 4.42 5.05 -12.98
CA GLY A 106 3.54 6.21 -13.14
C GLY A 106 2.39 6.28 -12.12
N LEU A 107 2.43 5.50 -11.03
CA LEU A 107 1.32 5.36 -10.08
C LEU A 107 0.95 6.70 -9.43
N LYS A 108 -0.35 7.04 -9.43
CA LYS A 108 -0.87 8.30 -8.89
C LYS A 108 -1.74 8.13 -7.65
N LYS A 109 -2.32 6.96 -7.43
CA LYS A 109 -3.14 6.69 -6.25
C LYS A 109 -2.80 5.33 -5.65
N LEU A 110 -2.54 5.34 -4.34
CA LEU A 110 -2.35 4.13 -3.55
C LEU A 110 -3.43 4.06 -2.46
N THR A 111 -4.08 2.91 -2.35
CA THR A 111 -5.00 2.58 -1.28
C THR A 111 -4.50 1.33 -0.54
N LEU A 112 -4.33 1.44 0.78
CA LEU A 112 -4.09 0.30 1.68
C LEU A 112 -5.30 0.14 2.60
N GLU A 113 -5.85 -1.07 2.66
CA GLU A 113 -7.10 -1.33 3.40
C GLU A 113 -7.02 -2.63 4.20
N ASN A 114 -7.40 -2.62 5.48
CA ASN A 114 -7.34 -3.80 6.36
C ASN A 114 -5.94 -4.43 6.40
N PHE A 115 -4.94 -3.58 6.70
CA PHE A 115 -3.54 -3.99 6.78
C PHE A 115 -3.07 -4.11 8.22
N GLU A 116 -2.23 -5.12 8.48
CA GLU A 116 -1.38 -5.17 9.66
C GLU A 116 0.08 -5.10 9.23
N VAL A 117 0.71 -3.94 9.44
CA VAL A 117 2.12 -3.73 9.11
C VAL A 117 2.99 -4.17 10.28
N THR A 118 3.73 -5.27 10.11
CA THR A 118 4.51 -5.90 11.18
C THR A 118 6.00 -5.55 11.11
N GLY A 119 6.65 -5.54 12.28
CA GLY A 119 8.07 -5.25 12.40
C GLY A 119 8.45 -3.81 12.05
N THR A 120 9.74 -3.52 12.03
CA THR A 120 10.30 -2.22 11.66
C THR A 120 11.10 -2.34 10.38
N THR A 121 11.40 -1.20 9.75
CA THR A 121 12.33 -1.13 8.61
C THR A 121 13.48 -0.17 8.91
N ILE A 122 14.54 -0.26 8.13
CA ILE A 122 15.63 0.71 8.17
C ILE A 122 15.20 1.92 7.33
N PRO A 123 15.45 3.16 7.80
CA PRO A 123 15.23 4.36 6.99
C PRO A 123 15.90 4.27 5.60
N PRO A 124 15.27 4.81 4.54
CA PRO A 124 15.83 4.73 3.20
C PRO A 124 17.12 5.57 3.10
N LEU A 125 18.08 5.09 2.30
CA LEU A 125 19.33 5.81 2.02
C LEU A 125 19.11 7.03 1.10
N LEU A 126 18.17 6.89 0.15
CA LEU A 126 17.77 7.95 -0.76
C LEU A 126 16.54 8.66 -0.18
N GLU A 127 16.42 9.95 -0.43
CA GLU A 127 15.25 10.72 -0.02
C GLU A 127 14.04 10.38 -0.90
N ALA A 128 12.90 10.07 -0.27
CA ALA A 128 11.61 9.84 -0.92
C ALA A 128 11.65 8.89 -2.15
N PRO A 129 12.14 7.64 -1.98
CA PRO A 129 12.32 6.71 -3.09
C PRO A 129 11.01 6.10 -3.61
N GLY A 130 9.85 6.34 -2.97
CA GLY A 130 8.56 5.78 -3.37
C GLY A 130 7.88 6.51 -4.54
N PRO A 131 6.64 6.12 -4.89
CA PRO A 131 5.88 6.66 -6.02
C PRO A 131 5.52 8.14 -5.87
N ASP A 132 5.40 8.84 -7.00
CA ASP A 132 4.91 10.22 -7.07
C ASP A 132 3.37 10.28 -7.00
N LEU A 133 2.84 9.96 -5.82
CA LEU A 133 1.42 9.88 -5.55
C LEU A 133 0.75 11.26 -5.50
N ASN A 134 -0.42 11.39 -6.12
CA ASN A 134 -1.36 12.47 -5.86
C ASN A 134 -2.25 12.15 -4.65
N THR A 135 -2.60 10.87 -4.45
CA THR A 135 -3.53 10.43 -3.43
C THR A 135 -3.01 9.19 -2.70
N LEU A 136 -3.03 9.25 -1.37
CA LEU A 136 -2.79 8.12 -0.49
C LEU A 136 -4.02 7.93 0.39
N SER A 137 -4.56 6.71 0.42
CA SER A 137 -5.72 6.34 1.23
C SER A 137 -5.36 5.17 2.12
N LEU A 138 -5.53 5.34 3.42
CA LEU A 138 -5.27 4.32 4.43
C LEU A 138 -6.59 4.09 5.19
N SER A 139 -7.08 2.85 5.20
CA SER A 139 -8.28 2.48 5.96
C SER A 139 -8.02 1.24 6.78
N ASN A 140 -8.23 1.30 8.09
CA ASN A 140 -8.01 0.17 9.00
C ASN A 140 -6.59 -0.44 8.84
N VAL A 141 -5.58 0.43 8.90
CA VAL A 141 -4.16 0.05 8.81
C VAL A 141 -3.53 0.19 10.19
N SER A 142 -2.98 -0.90 10.71
CA SER A 142 -2.20 -0.91 11.95
C SER A 142 -0.71 -1.00 11.66
N TRP A 143 0.09 -0.40 12.54
CA TRP A 143 1.54 -0.27 12.37
C TRP A 143 2.26 -0.67 13.65
N ALA A 144 3.32 -1.47 13.53
CA ALA A 144 4.13 -1.87 14.68
C ALA A 144 4.79 -0.68 15.40
N THR A 145 4.99 0.45 14.71
CA THR A 145 5.69 1.63 15.22
C THR A 145 4.78 2.58 15.99
N GLY A 146 3.49 2.25 16.12
CA GLY A 146 2.52 3.03 16.89
C GLY A 146 2.46 4.47 16.39
N ASP A 147 2.55 5.44 17.31
CA ASP A 147 2.41 6.88 17.04
C ASP A 147 3.46 7.50 16.09
N ALA A 148 4.52 6.75 15.72
CA ALA A 148 5.56 7.19 14.78
C ALA A 148 5.28 6.81 13.32
N TRP A 149 4.23 6.03 13.05
CA TRP A 149 4.00 5.41 11.74
C TRP A 149 3.96 6.41 10.57
N LEU A 150 3.37 7.58 10.77
CA LEU A 150 3.24 8.58 9.70
C LEU A 150 4.59 9.22 9.36
N ALA A 151 5.44 9.46 10.37
CA ALA A 151 6.78 10.00 10.16
C ALA A 151 7.68 8.99 9.42
N GLU A 152 7.55 7.70 9.73
CA GLU A 152 8.26 6.64 9.00
C GLU A 152 7.76 6.53 7.56
N LEU A 153 6.43 6.47 7.35
CA LEU A 153 5.86 6.40 6.01
C LEU A 153 6.29 7.58 5.14
N GLN A 154 6.35 8.79 5.72
CA GLN A 154 6.73 10.00 5.01
C GLN A 154 8.14 9.95 4.41
N GLN A 155 9.08 9.19 5.00
CA GLN A 155 10.43 9.02 4.44
C GLN A 155 10.42 8.38 3.05
N TRP A 156 9.35 7.66 2.72
CA TRP A 156 9.17 6.96 1.45
C TRP A 156 8.28 7.72 0.46
N LEU A 157 7.61 8.79 0.88
CA LEU A 157 6.67 9.54 0.05
C LEU A 157 7.35 10.73 -0.62
N LYS A 158 7.08 10.91 -1.92
CA LYS A 158 7.47 12.13 -2.63
C LYS A 158 6.66 13.34 -2.14
N PRO A 159 7.20 14.57 -2.27
CA PRO A 159 6.55 15.78 -1.75
C PRO A 159 5.28 16.18 -2.51
N GLY A 160 4.95 15.53 -3.63
CA GLY A 160 3.80 15.83 -4.49
C GLY A 160 2.44 15.37 -3.98
N LEU A 161 2.35 14.75 -2.79
CA LEU A 161 1.09 14.24 -2.26
C LEU A 161 0.06 15.37 -2.02
N LYS A 162 -1.10 15.27 -2.68
CA LYS A 162 -2.17 16.28 -2.60
C LYS A 162 -3.31 15.88 -1.68
N VAL A 163 -3.62 14.59 -1.61
CA VAL A 163 -4.73 14.06 -0.81
C VAL A 163 -4.22 12.93 0.08
N LEU A 164 -4.41 13.08 1.38
CA LEU A 164 -4.15 12.05 2.38
C LEU A 164 -5.47 11.72 3.06
N ARG A 165 -5.93 10.48 2.91
CA ARG A 165 -7.11 9.96 3.60
C ARG A 165 -6.69 8.93 4.63
N ILE A 166 -7.17 9.08 5.85
CA ILE A 166 -6.91 8.16 6.95
C ILE A 166 -8.24 7.86 7.63
N ALA A 167 -8.71 6.62 7.53
CA ALA A 167 -9.96 6.15 8.10
C ALA A 167 -9.72 4.94 9.01
N HIS A 168 -10.55 4.78 10.05
CA HIS A 168 -10.47 3.65 11.00
C HIS A 168 -9.04 3.41 11.53
N ALA A 169 -8.28 4.48 11.81
CA ALA A 169 -6.91 4.34 12.28
C ALA A 169 -6.86 3.87 13.73
N HIS A 170 -5.91 2.99 14.06
CA HIS A 170 -5.70 2.54 15.43
C HIS A 170 -5.15 3.65 16.34
N SER A 171 -4.31 4.54 15.80
CA SER A 171 -3.85 5.75 16.48
C SER A 171 -3.64 6.89 15.49
N LEU A 172 -4.11 8.08 15.88
CA LEU A 172 -3.86 9.37 15.24
C LEU A 172 -3.09 10.33 16.16
N ASN A 173 -2.54 9.82 17.26
CA ASN A 173 -1.73 10.60 18.20
C ASN A 173 -0.30 10.73 17.69
N PHE A 174 -0.09 11.43 16.60
CA PHE A 174 1.20 11.42 15.92
C PHE A 174 2.32 12.04 16.74
N SER A 175 3.53 11.50 16.56
CA SER A 175 4.77 12.14 17.01
C SER A 175 5.12 13.36 16.14
N CYS A 176 4.37 14.48 16.31
CA CYS A 176 4.42 15.65 15.42
C CYS A 176 5.80 16.29 15.23
N GLN A 177 6.73 16.11 16.18
CA GLN A 177 8.12 16.58 16.05
C GLN A 177 8.89 15.84 14.94
N GLN A 178 8.53 14.59 14.64
CA GLN A 178 9.19 13.75 13.65
C GLN A 178 8.58 13.90 12.25
N ILE A 179 7.32 14.34 12.18
CA ILE A 179 6.62 14.58 10.92
C ILE A 179 7.23 15.79 10.21
N GLN A 180 7.52 15.65 8.92
CA GLN A 180 7.93 16.75 8.06
C GLN A 180 6.70 17.44 7.45
N VAL A 181 6.87 18.64 6.92
CA VAL A 181 5.77 19.36 6.25
C VAL A 181 5.32 18.58 5.01
N PHE A 182 4.01 18.49 4.75
CA PHE A 182 3.49 18.02 3.47
C PHE A 182 3.23 19.22 2.53
N PRO A 183 4.18 19.58 1.64
CA PRO A 183 4.18 20.87 0.96
C PRO A 183 3.07 21.02 -0.09
N ALA A 184 2.65 19.92 -0.72
CA ALA A 184 1.64 19.92 -1.77
C ALA A 184 0.25 19.45 -1.31
N LEU A 185 0.11 19.10 -0.02
CA LEU A 185 -1.17 18.58 0.48
C LEU A 185 -2.22 19.68 0.35
N ALA A 186 -3.40 19.30 -0.09
CA ALA A 186 -4.56 20.19 -0.24
C ALA A 186 -5.79 19.61 0.47
N THR A 187 -5.77 18.32 0.80
CA THR A 187 -6.85 17.64 1.48
C THR A 187 -6.30 16.64 2.47
N LEU A 188 -6.59 16.86 3.75
CA LEU A 188 -6.45 15.87 4.82
C LEU A 188 -7.85 15.41 5.21
N ASP A 189 -8.16 14.15 4.93
CA ASP A 189 -9.45 13.53 5.22
C ASP A 189 -9.29 12.55 6.38
N LEU A 190 -9.85 12.91 7.53
CA LEU A 190 -9.86 12.09 8.75
C LEU A 190 -11.27 11.58 9.06
N SER A 191 -12.14 11.49 8.05
CA SER A 191 -13.47 10.90 8.19
C SER A 191 -13.38 9.45 8.68
N ASP A 192 -14.45 8.95 9.30
CA ASP A 192 -14.56 7.57 9.78
C ASP A 192 -13.52 7.18 10.86
N ASN A 193 -13.08 8.17 11.67
CA ASN A 193 -12.36 7.93 12.92
C ASN A 193 -13.27 8.33 14.10
N SER A 194 -14.17 7.43 14.50
CA SER A 194 -15.19 7.72 15.52
C SER A 194 -14.63 8.06 16.91
N GLU A 195 -13.42 7.59 17.23
CA GLU A 195 -12.72 7.92 18.48
C GLU A 195 -12.02 9.29 18.44
N LEU A 196 -11.96 9.93 17.26
CA LEU A 196 -11.37 11.24 17.08
C LEU A 196 -12.31 12.34 17.59
N GLY A 197 -12.37 12.50 18.91
CA GLY A 197 -12.99 13.69 19.53
C GLY A 197 -12.18 14.97 19.25
N GLU A 198 -12.69 16.14 19.65
CA GLU A 198 -12.06 17.45 19.40
C GLU A 198 -10.58 17.52 19.82
N ARG A 199 -10.25 16.98 20.99
CA ARG A 199 -8.86 16.94 21.50
C ARG A 199 -7.96 16.01 20.66
N GLY A 200 -8.53 14.91 20.17
CA GLY A 200 -7.83 13.98 19.27
C GLY A 200 -7.53 14.63 17.93
N LEU A 201 -8.49 15.40 17.39
CA LEU A 201 -8.32 16.16 16.16
C LEU A 201 -7.18 17.19 16.27
N ILE A 202 -7.12 17.96 17.36
CA ILE A 202 -6.03 18.92 17.59
C ILE A 202 -4.66 18.22 17.63
N SER A 203 -4.57 17.04 18.25
CA SER A 203 -3.32 16.25 18.26
C SER A 203 -2.95 15.74 16.87
N ALA A 204 -3.93 15.23 16.11
CA ALA A 204 -3.73 14.66 14.77
C ALA A 204 -3.32 15.70 13.72
N LEU A 205 -3.76 16.96 13.87
CA LEU A 205 -3.47 18.03 12.92
C LEU A 205 -2.04 18.58 12.99
N CYS A 206 -1.17 18.11 13.89
CA CYS A 206 0.25 18.48 14.03
C CYS A 206 0.60 19.91 13.56
N PRO A 207 0.74 20.89 14.48
CA PRO A 207 0.91 22.30 14.11
C PRO A 207 1.96 22.55 13.02
N ASN A 208 1.54 23.23 11.94
CA ASN A 208 2.35 23.60 10.77
C ASN A 208 2.86 22.42 9.90
N LYS A 209 2.36 21.19 10.10
CA LYS A 209 2.75 20.03 9.27
C LYS A 209 1.79 19.75 8.13
N PHE A 210 0.52 20.06 8.32
CA PHE A 210 -0.52 20.00 7.31
C PHE A 210 -0.94 21.42 6.92
N PRO A 211 -1.40 21.65 5.68
CA PRO A 211 -1.97 22.93 5.27
C PRO A 211 -3.21 23.25 6.10
N ALA A 212 -3.42 24.55 6.35
CA ALA A 212 -4.55 25.08 7.11
C ALA A 212 -5.87 24.99 6.34
#